data_AF-A0AA39NQ24-F1
#
_entry.id   AF-A0AA39NQ24-F1
#
_cell.length_a   1.000
_cell.length_b   1.000
_cell.length_c   1.000
_cell.angle_alpha   90.00
_cell.angle_beta   90.00
_cell.angle_gamma   90.00
#
_symmetry.space_group_name_H-M   'P 1'
#
loop_
_entity.id
_entity.type
_entity.pdbx_description
1 polymer ?
#
loop_
_entity_poly.entity_id
_entity_poly.type
_entity_poly.pdbx_seq_one_letter_code
_entity_poly.pdbx_strand_id
1 'polypeptide(L)'
;MTTAQIERVNRSWSELCHSVNQVLQAGNGDLHRIQLQLNEVAYWEQYWTEAQVYFSDDYVAIINAGLLAMRTSLTSELFISKDPPKHAPLLQPRSKVYTGRRGRPPADINPTILGVLMESHRSPPRITDLFDVCPHTVSRHQESNGL
;
A
#
# COMPACT_ATOMS: atom_id res chain seq x y z
N MET A 1 29.21 4.60 0.40
CA MET A 1 27.86 4.40 0.96
C MET A 1 27.87 4.91 2.39
N THR A 2 26.89 5.71 2.80
CA THR A 2 26.84 6.20 4.19
C THR A 2 26.17 5.14 5.08
N THR A 3 26.61 5.02 6.33
CA THR A 3 25.99 4.16 7.35
C THR A 3 24.48 4.36 7.43
N ALA A 4 24.01 5.59 7.22
CA ALA A 4 22.59 5.95 7.15
C ALA A 4 21.79 5.24 6.03
N GLN A 5 22.39 4.94 4.88
CA GLN A 5 21.71 4.21 3.79
C GLN A 5 21.50 2.75 4.14
N ILE A 6 22.50 2.11 4.76
CA ILE A 6 22.42 0.73 5.23
C ILE A 6 21.35 0.61 6.32
N GLU A 7 21.35 1.53 7.30
CA GLU A 7 20.33 1.56 8.35
C GLU A 7 18.92 1.76 7.81
N ARG A 8 18.75 2.60 6.78
CA ARG A 8 17.46 2.83 6.13
C ARG A 8 16.94 1.57 5.43
N VAL A 9 17.80 0.84 4.72
CA VAL A 9 17.43 -0.42 4.07
C VAL A 9 17.08 -1.48 5.13
N ASN A 10 17.86 -1.60 6.19
CA ASN A 10 17.60 -2.60 7.24
C ASN A 10 16.28 -2.33 7.97
N ARG A 11 15.98 -1.06 8.23
CA ARG A 11 14.73 -0.65 8.85
C ARG A 11 13.55 -0.94 7.93
N SER A 12 13.61 -0.51 6.67
CA SER A 12 12.52 -0.73 5.72
C SER A 12 12.31 -2.22 5.42
N TRP A 13 13.38 -3.02 5.37
CA TRP A 13 13.32 -4.47 5.26
C TRP A 13 12.61 -5.11 6.46
N SER A 14 12.96 -4.69 7.68
CA SER A 14 12.33 -5.20 8.91
C SER A 14 10.85 -4.86 8.98
N GLU A 15 10.48 -3.65 8.56
CA GLU A 15 9.08 -3.21 8.47
C GLU A 15 8.29 -4.03 7.44
N LEU A 16 8.89 -4.31 6.26
CA LEU A 16 8.28 -5.16 5.24
C LEU A 16 8.06 -6.58 5.76
N CYS A 17 9.08 -7.20 6.38
CA CYS A 17 8.98 -8.53 6.99
C CYS A 17 7.84 -8.59 8.01
N HIS A 18 7.76 -7.57 8.89
CA HIS A 18 6.72 -7.51 9.91
C HIS A 18 5.32 -7.39 9.30
N SER A 19 5.15 -6.51 8.30
CA SER A 19 3.86 -6.33 7.61
C SER A 19 3.40 -7.62 6.91
N VAL A 20 4.29 -8.26 6.16
CA VAL A 20 3.99 -9.53 5.47
C VAL A 20 3.60 -10.61 6.46
N ASN A 21 4.36 -10.77 7.55
CA ASN A 21 4.04 -11.74 8.60
C ASN A 21 2.69 -11.46 9.26
N GLN A 22 2.33 -10.19 9.50
CA GLN A 22 1.00 -9.85 10.02
C GLN A 22 -0.11 -10.23 9.05
N VAL A 23 0.09 -10.02 7.74
CA VAL A 23 -0.90 -10.38 6.71
C VAL A 23 -1.07 -11.90 6.64
N LEU A 24 0.03 -12.65 6.65
CA LEU A 24 0.00 -14.12 6.62
C LEU A 24 -0.61 -14.71 7.90
N GLN A 25 -0.28 -14.17 9.08
CA GLN A 25 -0.82 -14.65 10.36
C GLN A 25 -2.26 -14.22 10.62
N ALA A 26 -2.75 -13.15 9.97
CA ALA A 26 -4.13 -12.70 10.14
C ALA A 26 -5.17 -13.70 9.63
N GLY A 27 -4.75 -14.80 8.99
CA GLY A 27 -5.50 -16.06 8.93
C GLY A 27 -6.87 -16.00 8.24
N ASN A 28 -7.14 -14.97 7.45
CA ASN A 28 -8.43 -14.77 6.80
C ASN A 28 -8.19 -14.38 5.35
N GLY A 29 -8.91 -15.05 4.44
CA GLY A 29 -8.85 -14.93 2.97
C GLY A 29 -9.29 -13.59 2.41
N ASP A 30 -8.85 -12.49 3.03
CA ASP A 30 -8.91 -11.13 2.51
C ASP A 30 -7.87 -11.00 1.39
N LEU A 31 -8.30 -11.48 0.22
CA LEU A 31 -7.57 -11.41 -1.05
C LEU A 31 -7.10 -10.00 -1.36
N HIS A 32 -7.88 -8.98 -0.99
CA HIS A 32 -7.52 -7.60 -1.22
C HIS A 32 -6.29 -7.21 -0.39
N ARG A 33 -6.28 -7.58 0.89
CA ARG A 33 -5.14 -7.32 1.77
C ARG A 33 -3.88 -8.07 1.32
N ILE A 34 -4.01 -9.30 0.84
CA ILE A 34 -2.90 -10.06 0.25
C ILE A 34 -2.39 -9.39 -1.03
N GLN A 35 -3.29 -8.94 -1.91
CA GLN A 35 -2.93 -8.25 -3.15
C GLN A 35 -2.21 -6.91 -2.89
N LEU A 36 -2.68 -6.14 -1.90
CA LEU A 36 -1.99 -4.92 -1.47
C LEU A 36 -0.59 -5.24 -0.95
N GLN A 37 -0.44 -6.30 -0.15
CA GLN A 37 0.86 -6.70 0.36
C GLN A 37 1.81 -7.14 -0.75
N LEU A 38 1.31 -7.81 -1.80
CA LEU A 38 2.10 -8.14 -3.00
C LEU A 38 2.59 -6.89 -3.74
N ASN A 39 1.74 -5.86 -3.87
CA ASN A 39 2.14 -4.59 -4.49
C ASN A 39 3.22 -3.88 -3.66
N GLU A 40 3.13 -3.92 -2.33
CA GLU A 40 4.15 -3.34 -1.45
C GLU A 40 5.49 -4.07 -1.56
N VAL A 41 5.47 -5.40 -1.67
CA VAL A 41 6.68 -6.20 -1.92
C VAL A 41 7.30 -5.82 -3.28
N ALA A 42 6.49 -5.67 -4.33
CA ALA A 42 6.97 -5.27 -5.65
C ALA A 42 7.57 -3.85 -5.65
N TYR A 43 6.96 -2.90 -4.93
CA TYR A 43 7.50 -1.55 -4.78
C TYR A 43 8.84 -1.57 -4.04
N TRP A 44 8.97 -2.39 -2.99
CA TRP A 44 10.24 -2.53 -2.28
C TRP A 44 11.32 -3.18 -3.15
N GLU A 45 10.97 -4.17 -3.98
CA GLU A 45 11.89 -4.82 -4.93
C GLU A 45 12.42 -3.83 -5.98
N GLN A 46 11.59 -2.91 -6.47
CA GLN A 46 12.04 -1.84 -7.36
C GLN A 46 13.09 -0.95 -6.67
N TYR A 47 12.79 -0.49 -5.45
CA TYR A 47 13.74 0.28 -4.65
C TYR A 47 15.05 -0.50 -4.39
N TRP A 48 14.93 -1.78 -4.09
CA TRP A 48 16.05 -2.66 -3.81
C TRP A 48 16.93 -2.89 -5.05
N THR A 49 16.34 -3.02 -6.23
CA THR A 49 17.08 -3.22 -7.49
C THR A 49 18.06 -2.08 -7.77
N GLU A 50 17.70 -0.85 -7.40
CA GLU A 50 18.57 0.32 -7.50
C GLU A 50 19.61 0.38 -6.36
N ALA A 51 19.23 -0.07 -5.16
CA ALA A 51 20.07 0.01 -3.96
C ALA A 51 21.09 -1.14 -3.84
N GLN A 52 20.84 -2.30 -4.45
CA GLN A 52 21.62 -3.53 -4.24
C GLN A 52 23.10 -3.41 -4.66
N VAL A 53 23.42 -2.51 -5.59
CA VAL A 53 24.79 -2.26 -6.09
C VAL A 53 25.75 -1.85 -4.98
N TYR A 54 25.22 -1.35 -3.85
CA TYR A 54 26.01 -0.90 -2.72
C TYR A 54 26.20 -1.94 -1.61
N PHE A 55 25.65 -3.15 -1.77
CA PHE A 55 25.71 -4.23 -0.80
C PHE A 55 26.61 -5.38 -1.27
N SER A 56 27.03 -6.24 -0.35
CA SER A 56 27.76 -7.46 -0.72
C SER A 56 26.84 -8.47 -1.40
N ASP A 57 27.40 -9.28 -2.29
CA ASP A 57 26.65 -10.31 -3.02
C ASP A 57 25.90 -11.27 -2.07
N ASP A 58 26.50 -11.61 -0.93
CA ASP A 58 25.85 -12.43 0.10
C ASP A 58 24.61 -11.75 0.69
N TYR A 59 24.70 -10.45 0.98
CA TYR A 59 23.57 -9.69 1.50
C TYR A 59 22.47 -9.56 0.45
N VAL A 60 22.86 -9.38 -0.81
CA VAL A 60 21.94 -9.33 -1.94
C VAL A 60 21.22 -10.65 -2.13
N ALA A 61 21.93 -11.78 -2.05
CA ALA A 61 21.34 -13.11 -2.14
C ALA A 61 20.32 -13.36 -1.02
N ILE A 62 20.61 -12.95 0.22
CA ILE A 62 19.69 -13.09 1.36
C ILE A 62 18.39 -12.31 1.14
N ILE A 63 18.49 -11.04 0.74
CA ILE A 63 17.32 -10.20 0.49
C ILE A 63 16.48 -10.74 -0.67
N ASN A 64 17.12 -11.12 -1.78
CA ASN A 64 16.43 -11.66 -2.95
C ASN A 64 15.70 -12.97 -2.63
N ALA A 65 16.34 -13.87 -1.86
CA ALA A 65 15.70 -15.08 -1.37
C ALA A 65 14.49 -14.76 -0.46
N GLY A 66 14.63 -13.75 0.42
CA GLY A 66 13.55 -13.28 1.27
C GLY A 66 12.36 -12.72 0.48
N LEU A 67 12.60 -11.89 -0.53
CA LEU A 67 11.55 -11.33 -1.40
C LEU A 67 10.80 -12.44 -2.15
N LEU A 68 11.51 -13.43 -2.67
CA LEU A 68 10.92 -14.59 -3.33
C LEU A 68 10.04 -15.39 -2.35
N ALA A 69 10.53 -15.63 -1.13
CA ALA A 69 9.77 -16.33 -0.10
C ALA A 69 8.49 -15.58 0.31
N MET A 70 8.55 -14.25 0.45
CA MET A 70 7.38 -13.42 0.74
C MET A 70 6.34 -13.50 -0.39
N ARG A 71 6.78 -13.37 -1.65
CA ARG A 71 5.91 -13.45 -2.82
C ARG A 71 5.21 -14.81 -2.90
N THR A 72 5.98 -15.89 -2.83
CA THR A 72 5.44 -17.26 -2.91
C THR A 72 4.45 -17.55 -1.78
N SER A 73 4.74 -17.11 -0.55
CA SER A 73 3.84 -17.29 0.60
C SER A 73 2.52 -16.52 0.41
N LEU A 74 2.59 -15.24 0.03
CA LEU A 74 1.41 -14.41 -0.21
C LEU A 74 0.58 -14.94 -1.39
N THR A 75 1.23 -15.34 -2.48
CA THR A 75 0.56 -15.91 -3.65
C THR A 75 -0.12 -17.24 -3.30
N SER A 76 0.49 -18.08 -2.47
CA SER A 76 -0.13 -19.32 -1.98
C SER A 76 -1.42 -19.01 -1.21
N GLU A 77 -1.40 -18.06 -0.29
CA GLU A 77 -2.59 -17.64 0.46
C GLU A 77 -3.66 -17.02 -0.45
N LEU A 78 -3.26 -16.29 -1.50
CA LEU A 78 -4.17 -15.74 -2.50
C LEU A 78 -4.96 -16.86 -3.22
N PHE A 79 -4.31 -17.97 -3.58
CA PHE A 79 -4.96 -19.07 -4.29
C PHE A 79 -5.77 -20.01 -3.38
N ILE A 80 -5.52 -20.02 -2.07
CA ILE A 80 -6.29 -20.82 -1.11
C ILE A 80 -7.65 -20.18 -0.79
N SER A 81 -7.80 -18.86 -0.94
CA SER A 81 -9.09 -18.17 -0.73
C SER A 81 -10.09 -18.53 -1.84
N LYS A 82 -11.21 -19.15 -1.46
CA LYS A 82 -12.20 -19.79 -2.34
C LYS A 82 -12.99 -18.87 -3.27
N ASP A 83 -12.76 -17.55 -3.26
CA ASP A 83 -13.56 -16.59 -4.02
C ASP A 83 -12.65 -15.58 -4.75
N PRO A 84 -12.26 -15.79 -6.02
CA PRO A 84 -11.43 -14.82 -6.73
C PRO A 84 -12.13 -13.44 -6.77
N PRO A 85 -11.39 -12.31 -6.64
CA PRO A 85 -12.02 -11.00 -6.62
C PRO A 85 -12.69 -10.74 -7.98
N LYS A 86 -14.00 -10.49 -7.97
CA LYS A 86 -14.80 -10.22 -9.19
C LYS A 86 -14.45 -8.91 -9.88
N HIS A 87 -13.64 -8.07 -9.25
CA HIS A 87 -13.28 -6.74 -9.74
C HIS A 87 -11.77 -6.53 -9.65
N ALA A 88 -11.23 -5.78 -10.62
CA ALA A 88 -9.83 -5.41 -10.67
C ALA A 88 -9.42 -4.63 -9.39
N PRO A 89 -8.20 -4.82 -8.88
CA PRO A 89 -7.78 -4.22 -7.62
C PRO A 89 -7.76 -2.70 -7.74
N LEU A 90 -8.48 -2.03 -6.85
CA LEU A 90 -8.36 -0.60 -6.63
C LEU A 90 -6.98 -0.32 -6.01
N LEU A 91 -6.20 0.56 -6.65
CA LEU A 91 -4.97 1.12 -6.10
C LEU A 91 -5.32 1.90 -4.83
N GLN A 92 -5.05 1.35 -3.64
CA GLN A 92 -5.13 2.13 -2.40
C GLN A 92 -3.83 2.93 -2.19
N PRO A 93 -3.91 4.25 -1.95
CA PRO A 93 -2.82 5.00 -1.33
C PRO A 93 -2.70 4.57 0.13
N ARG A 94 -1.50 4.15 0.55
CA ARG A 94 -1.17 3.95 1.96
C ARG A 94 -1.34 5.26 2.74
N SER A 95 -2.19 5.26 3.76
CA SER A 95 -1.75 5.41 5.16
C SER A 95 -2.93 5.30 6.13
N LYS A 96 -2.87 4.33 7.05
CA LYS A 96 -3.68 4.32 8.27
C LYS A 96 -2.76 4.71 9.42
N VAL A 97 -2.86 5.96 9.89
CA VAL A 97 -2.32 6.36 11.20
C VAL A 97 -3.49 6.43 12.17
N TYR A 98 -3.51 5.53 13.14
CA TYR A 98 -4.48 5.53 14.23
C TYR A 98 -3.91 6.27 15.44
N THR A 99 -4.56 7.35 15.85
CA THR A 99 -4.56 7.82 17.25
C THR A 99 -6.00 8.21 17.63
N GLY A 100 -6.32 8.12 18.93
CA GLY A 100 -7.65 7.72 19.40
C GLY A 100 -8.65 8.83 19.75
N ARG A 101 -9.92 8.43 19.60
CA ARG A 101 -11.19 8.89 20.23
C ARG A 101 -11.90 10.19 19.77
N ARG A 102 -13.20 9.93 19.52
CA ARG A 102 -14.44 10.75 19.37
C ARG A 102 -14.48 11.81 18.27
N GLY A 103 -15.14 11.40 17.19
CA GLY A 103 -15.35 12.14 15.95
C GLY A 103 -14.56 11.42 14.86
N ARG A 104 -15.26 10.68 13.99
CA ARG A 104 -14.66 9.96 12.86
C ARG A 104 -13.67 10.91 12.16
N PRO A 105 -12.36 10.57 12.01
CA PRO A 105 -11.43 11.48 11.36
C PRO A 105 -11.92 11.73 9.92
N PRO A 106 -11.82 12.98 9.43
CA PRO A 106 -12.15 13.28 8.05
C PRO A 106 -11.29 12.39 7.14
N ALA A 107 -11.90 11.87 6.06
CA ALA A 107 -11.15 11.08 5.08
C ALA A 107 -10.03 11.96 4.52
N ASP A 108 -8.78 11.50 4.60
CA ASP A 108 -7.65 12.27 4.09
C ASP A 108 -7.59 12.12 2.56
N ILE A 109 -8.29 13.03 1.87
CA ILE A 109 -8.28 13.11 0.41
C ILE A 109 -7.17 14.09 0.02
N ASN A 110 -6.14 13.57 -0.65
CA ASN A 110 -5.06 14.39 -1.19
C ASN A 110 -5.63 15.44 -2.18
N PRO A 111 -5.36 16.74 -1.97
CA PRO A 111 -5.95 17.81 -2.78
C PRO A 111 -5.48 17.80 -4.23
N THR A 112 -4.24 17.36 -4.50
CA THR A 112 -3.71 17.23 -5.86
C THR A 112 -4.45 16.14 -6.63
N ILE A 113 -4.70 14.99 -6.00
CA ILE A 113 -5.46 13.89 -6.61
C ILE A 113 -6.92 14.32 -6.82
N LEU A 114 -7.51 15.02 -5.85
CA LEU A 114 -8.87 15.55 -5.97
C LEU A 114 -9.01 16.52 -7.14
N GLY A 115 -8.07 17.44 -7.34
CA GLY A 115 -8.06 18.38 -8.47
C GLY A 115 -8.05 17.66 -9.82
N VAL A 116 -7.13 16.70 -10.00
CA VAL A 116 -7.02 15.91 -11.24
C VAL A 116 -8.29 15.10 -11.52
N LEU A 117 -8.89 14.51 -10.48
CA LEU A 117 -10.13 13.75 -10.62
C LEU A 117 -11.35 14.65 -10.90
N MET A 118 -11.34 15.90 -10.41
CA MET A 118 -12.38 16.89 -10.74
C MET A 118 -12.28 17.39 -12.17
N GLU A 119 -11.07 17.61 -12.68
CA GLU A 119 -10.84 18.00 -14.08
C GLU A 119 -11.31 16.91 -15.06
N SER A 120 -11.08 15.64 -14.73
CA SER A 120 -11.41 14.49 -15.57
C SER A 120 -12.85 14.00 -15.46
N HIS A 121 -13.41 13.90 -14.24
CA HIS A 121 -14.74 13.32 -14.00
C HIS A 121 -15.85 14.35 -13.80
N ARG A 122 -15.51 15.64 -13.61
CA ARG A 122 -16.39 16.83 -13.56
C ARG A 122 -17.49 16.84 -12.50
N SER A 123 -17.59 15.85 -11.61
CA SER A 123 -18.53 15.91 -10.48
C SER A 123 -18.16 15.04 -9.28
N PRO A 124 -18.41 15.52 -8.04
CA PRO A 124 -18.14 14.78 -6.80
C PRO A 124 -18.79 13.38 -6.73
N PRO A 125 -20.06 13.17 -7.12
CA PRO A 125 -20.68 11.85 -7.05
C PRO A 125 -19.98 10.80 -7.93
N ARG A 126 -19.34 11.22 -9.02
CA ARG A 126 -18.63 10.31 -9.93
C ARG A 126 -17.28 9.84 -9.40
N ILE A 127 -16.73 10.53 -8.41
CA ILE A 127 -15.43 10.18 -7.82
C ILE A 127 -15.56 9.60 -6.41
N THR A 128 -16.78 9.55 -5.85
CA THR A 128 -17.01 9.04 -4.49
C THR A 128 -16.66 7.58 -4.32
N ASP A 129 -16.97 6.77 -5.32
CA ASP A 129 -16.64 5.34 -5.34
C ASP A 129 -15.12 5.10 -5.38
N LEU A 130 -14.33 6.07 -5.88
CA LEU A 130 -12.86 5.98 -5.92
C LEU A 130 -12.22 6.16 -4.54
N PHE A 131 -12.91 6.87 -3.64
CA PHE A 131 -12.41 7.20 -2.31
C PHE A 131 -13.11 6.39 -1.21
N ASP A 132 -14.16 5.62 -1.53
CA ASP A 132 -15.03 4.92 -0.56
C ASP A 132 -15.60 5.88 0.51
N VAL A 133 -16.03 7.07 0.06
CA VAL A 133 -16.58 8.13 0.92
C VAL A 133 -17.87 8.69 0.37
N CYS A 134 -18.71 9.27 1.23
CA CYS A 134 -19.94 9.91 0.78
C CYS A 134 -19.66 11.13 -0.12
N PRO A 135 -20.54 11.46 -1.09
CA PRO A 135 -20.44 12.67 -1.92
C PRO A 135 -20.24 13.95 -1.13
N HIS A 136 -20.89 14.03 0.03
CA HIS A 136 -20.77 15.17 0.93
C HIS A 136 -19.34 15.35 1.48
N THR A 137 -18.60 14.25 1.68
CA THR A 137 -17.20 14.30 2.12
C THR A 137 -16.30 14.86 1.01
N VAL A 138 -16.52 14.44 -0.25
CA VAL A 138 -15.77 14.96 -1.39
C VAL A 138 -16.03 16.46 -1.60
N SER A 139 -17.30 16.88 -1.57
CA SER A 139 -17.67 18.30 -1.68
C SER A 139 -17.04 19.15 -0.57
N ARG A 140 -17.02 18.65 0.67
CA ARG A 140 -16.38 19.35 1.78
C ARG A 140 -14.86 19.50 1.59
N HIS A 141 -14.19 18.47 1.04
CA HIS A 141 -12.76 18.55 0.73
C HIS A 141 -12.49 19.46 -0.47
N GLN A 142 -13.39 19.53 -1.44
CA GLN A 142 -13.31 20.48 -2.54
C GLN A 142 -13.34 21.92 -2.00
N GLU A 143 -14.36 22.26 -1.21
CA GLU A 143 -14.51 23.58 -0.60
C GLU A 143 -13.32 23.94 0.31
N SER A 144 -12.84 22.99 1.12
CA SER A 144 -11.73 23.22 2.05
C SER A 144 -10.39 23.44 1.35
N ASN A 145 -10.24 22.97 0.10
CA ASN A 145 -9.00 23.10 -0.69
C ASN A 145 -9.11 24.14 -1.82
N GLY A 146 -10.25 24.83 -1.96
CA GLY A 146 -10.46 25.85 -2.99
C GLY A 146 -10.51 25.30 -4.43
N LEU A 147 -11.02 24.08 -4.59
CA LEU A 147 -11.14 23.36 -5.87
C LEU A 147 -12.55 23.45 -6.49
#